data_AF-A0A821GKP2-F1
#
_entry.id   AF-A0A821GKP2-F1
#
_cell.length_a   1.000
_cell.length_b   1.000
_cell.length_c   1.000
_cell.angle_alpha   90.00
_cell.angle_beta   90.00
_cell.angle_gamma   90.00
#
_symmetry.space_group_name_H-M   'P 1'
#
loop_
_entity.id
_entity.type
_entity.pdbx_description
1 polymer ?
#
loop_
_entity_poly.entity_id
_entity_poly.type
_entity_poly.pdbx_seq_one_letter_code
_entity_poly.pdbx_strand_id
1 'polypeptide(L)'
;MLSNASRIALLNDVSTQLNRYFGIFIFFFGIVGNALNTCVLSQRPLRSNPCAWLFLVSSISNSIGILAGLTSRPLSTWSADLTATNQFLCKLRAFLLHV
;
A
#
# COMPACT_ATOMS: atom_id res chain seq x y z
N MET A 1 -24.72 28.47 13.90
CA MET A 1 -23.74 28.55 12.78
C MET A 1 -22.57 27.64 13.13
N LEU A 2 -22.34 26.56 12.38
CA LEU A 2 -21.14 25.73 12.57
C LEU A 2 -19.90 26.56 12.21
N SER A 3 -18.96 26.71 13.14
CA SER A 3 -17.67 27.37 12.92
C SER A 3 -16.87 26.62 11.86
N ASN A 4 -16.09 27.32 11.04
CA ASN A 4 -15.18 26.72 10.05
C ASN A 4 -14.27 25.63 10.66
N ALA A 5 -13.91 25.76 11.95
CA ALA A 5 -13.14 24.76 12.69
C ALA A 5 -13.87 23.39 12.78
N SER A 6 -15.18 23.40 13.00
CA SER A 6 -15.98 22.16 13.10
C SER A 6 -16.12 21.44 11.76
N ARG A 7 -16.12 22.16 10.63
CA ARG A 7 -16.13 21.56 9.29
C ARG A 7 -14.79 20.92 8.94
N ILE A 8 -13.68 21.56 9.33
CA ILE A 8 -12.34 21.01 9.12
C ILE A 8 -12.14 19.74 9.96
N ALA A 9 -12.62 19.74 11.22
CA ALA A 9 -12.57 18.56 12.08
C ALA A 9 -13.36 17.38 11.49
N LEU A 10 -14.58 17.64 10.99
CA LEU A 10 -15.40 16.61 10.33
C LEU A 10 -14.70 16.05 9.07
N LEU A 11 -14.14 16.92 8.21
CA LEU A 11 -13.42 16.49 7.01
C LEU A 11 -12.20 15.63 7.33
N ASN A 12 -11.43 16.02 8.36
CA ASN A 12 -10.26 15.24 8.79
C ASN A 12 -10.66 13.88 9.36
N ASP A 13 -11.76 13.81 10.10
CA ASP A 13 -12.24 12.56 10.68
C ASP A 13 -12.72 11.60 9.58
N VAL A 14 -13.54 12.10 8.64
CA VAL A 14 -14.00 11.32 7.48
C VAL A 14 -12.82 10.86 6.61
N SER A 15 -11.83 11.74 6.38
CA SER A 15 -10.61 11.39 5.63
C SER A 15 -9.81 10.29 6.31
N THR A 16 -9.65 10.37 7.62
CA THR A 16 -8.97 9.35 8.43
C THR A 16 -9.69 8.01 8.35
N GLN A 17 -11.01 8.02 8.52
CA GLN A 17 -11.84 6.82 8.46
C GLN A 17 -11.80 6.16 7.07
N LEU A 18 -11.98 6.95 6.00
CA LEU A 18 -11.89 6.46 4.62
C LEU A 18 -10.53 5.84 4.36
N ASN A 19 -9.45 6.54 4.70
CA ASN A 19 -8.10 6.04 4.49
C ASN A 19 -7.82 4.75 5.29
N ARG A 20 -8.43 4.56 6.46
CA ARG A 20 -8.29 3.33 7.26
C ARG A 20 -9.06 2.16 6.65
N TYR A 21 -10.33 2.35 6.31
CA TYR A 21 -11.16 1.28 5.73
C TYR A 21 -10.75 0.92 4.31
N PHE A 22 -10.53 1.91 3.43
CA PHE A 22 -10.01 1.65 2.08
C PHE A 22 -8.60 1.07 2.12
N GLY A 23 -7.75 1.53 3.05
CA GLY A 23 -6.41 0.98 3.19
C GLY A 23 -6.41 -0.52 3.49
N ILE A 24 -7.23 -0.96 4.45
CA ILE A 24 -7.36 -2.39 4.79
C ILE A 24 -7.92 -3.18 3.61
N PHE A 25 -8.93 -2.66 2.92
CA PHE A 25 -9.52 -3.30 1.74
C PHE A 25 -8.49 -3.47 0.61
N ILE A 26 -7.78 -2.39 0.25
CA ILE A 26 -6.74 -2.41 -0.78
C ILE A 26 -5.60 -3.35 -0.40
N PHE A 27 -5.24 -3.43 0.88
CA PHE A 27 -4.21 -4.35 1.36
C PHE A 27 -4.61 -5.82 1.12
N PHE A 28 -5.82 -6.21 1.53
CA PHE A 28 -6.30 -7.58 1.32
C PHE A 28 -6.45 -7.92 -0.15
N PHE A 29 -7.20 -7.13 -0.90
CA PHE A 29 -7.45 -7.39 -2.32
C PHE A 29 -6.19 -7.26 -3.17
N GLY A 30 -5.31 -6.32 -2.82
CA GLY A 30 -4.05 -6.11 -3.53
C GLY A 30 -3.04 -7.23 -3.30
N ILE A 31 -2.91 -7.76 -2.07
CA ILE A 31 -2.06 -8.94 -1.82
C ILE A 31 -2.62 -10.16 -2.54
N VAL A 32 -3.92 -10.44 -2.39
CA VAL A 32 -4.55 -11.61 -3.02
C VAL A 32 -4.44 -11.52 -4.55
N GLY A 33 -4.76 -10.37 -5.14
CA GLY A 33 -4.69 -10.15 -6.58
C GLY A 33 -3.26 -10.29 -7.14
N ASN A 34 -2.27 -9.67 -6.49
CA ASN A 34 -0.89 -9.80 -6.95
C ASN A 34 -0.29 -11.19 -6.70
N ALA A 35 -0.69 -11.88 -5.62
CA ALA A 35 -0.28 -13.26 -5.35
C ALA A 35 -0.83 -14.20 -6.42
N LEU A 36 -2.11 -14.07 -6.78
CA LEU A 36 -2.73 -14.82 -7.88
C LEU A 36 -2.04 -14.52 -9.21
N ASN A 37 -1.78 -13.26 -9.54
CA ASN A 37 -1.03 -12.88 -10.75
C ASN A 37 0.36 -13.54 -10.78
N THR A 38 1.08 -13.53 -9.65
CA THR A 38 2.41 -14.16 -9.56
C THR A 38 2.32 -15.67 -9.76
N CYS A 39 1.35 -16.35 -9.13
CA CYS A 39 1.14 -17.79 -9.28
C CYS A 39 0.77 -18.18 -10.72
N VAL A 40 -0.12 -17.43 -11.38
CA VAL A 40 -0.56 -17.70 -12.75
C VAL A 40 0.56 -17.41 -13.76
N LEU A 41 1.27 -16.28 -13.63
CA LEU A 41 2.35 -15.90 -14.54
C LEU A 41 3.63 -16.72 -14.35
N SER A 42 3.79 -17.38 -13.19
CA SER A 42 4.91 -18.31 -12.93
C SER A 42 4.74 -19.67 -13.61
N GLN A 43 3.57 -19.95 -14.21
CA GLN A 43 3.35 -21.20 -14.94
C GLN A 43 4.28 -21.32 -16.16
N ARG A 44 4.90 -22.50 -16.31
CA ARG A 44 5.85 -22.83 -17.38
C ARG A 44 5.42 -22.41 -18.81
N PRO A 45 4.15 -22.59 -19.25
CA PRO A 45 3.75 -22.18 -20.60
C PRO A 45 3.78 -20.66 -20.83
N LEU A 46 3.53 -19.84 -19.80
CA LEU A 46 3.50 -18.38 -19.95
C LEU A 46 4.89 -17.74 -19.89
N ARG A 47 5.87 -18.42 -19.31
CA ARG A 47 7.25 -17.92 -19.13
C ARG A 47 8.04 -17.76 -20.44
N SER A 48 7.53 -18.26 -21.56
CA SER A 48 8.11 -18.06 -22.90
C SER A 48 7.76 -16.68 -23.49
N ASN A 49 6.84 -15.93 -22.89
CA ASN A 49 6.44 -14.61 -23.36
C ASN A 49 7.14 -13.50 -22.55
N PRO A 50 7.87 -12.58 -23.19
CA PRO A 50 8.54 -11.47 -22.50
C PRO A 50 7.55 -10.54 -21.79
N CYS A 51 6.33 -10.36 -22.34
CA CYS A 51 5.27 -9.59 -21.67
C CYS A 51 4.82 -10.22 -20.35
N ALA A 52 4.72 -11.55 -20.27
CA ALA A 52 4.34 -12.23 -19.04
C ALA A 52 5.40 -12.01 -17.93
N TRP A 53 6.67 -11.90 -18.32
CA TRP A 53 7.75 -11.60 -17.39
C TRP A 53 7.68 -10.16 -16.86
N LEU A 54 7.39 -9.18 -17.73
CA LEU A 54 7.18 -7.78 -17.31
C LEU A 54 5.98 -7.65 -16.35
N PHE A 55 4.87 -8.33 -16.63
CA PHE A 55 3.71 -8.35 -15.74
C PHE A 55 4.00 -9.02 -14.39
N LEU A 56 4.87 -10.05 -14.38
CA LEU A 56 5.29 -10.72 -13.16
C LEU A 56 6.16 -9.78 -12.30
N VAL A 57 7.14 -9.10 -12.89
CA VAL A 57 7.97 -8.10 -12.17
C VAL A 57 7.13 -6.94 -11.66
N SER A 58 6.16 -6.46 -12.45
CA SER A 58 5.22 -5.42 -12.03
C SER A 58 4.33 -5.88 -10.86
N SER A 59 3.83 -7.12 -10.88
CA SER A 59 3.02 -7.68 -9.78
C SER A 59 3.83 -7.84 -8.48
N ILE A 60 5.12 -8.20 -8.58
CA ILE A 60 6.03 -8.26 -7.44
C ILE A 60 6.31 -6.85 -6.88
N SER A 61 6.63 -5.89 -7.75
CA SER A 61 6.86 -4.50 -7.36
C SER A 61 5.63 -3.90 -6.67
N ASN A 62 4.44 -4.15 -7.21
CA ASN A 62 3.17 -3.70 -6.63
C ASN A 62 2.90 -4.36 -5.26
N SER A 63 3.25 -5.64 -5.09
CA SER A 63 3.16 -6.32 -3.79
C SER A 63 4.07 -5.70 -2.74
N ILE A 64 5.32 -5.36 -3.13
CA ILE A 64 6.29 -4.67 -2.25
C ILE A 64 5.81 -3.27 -1.92
N GLY A 65 5.27 -2.53 -2.88
CA GLY A 65 4.69 -1.20 -2.69
C GLY A 65 3.51 -1.21 -1.70
N ILE A 66 2.59 -2.18 -1.82
CA ILE A 66 1.48 -2.38 -0.88
C ILE A 66 2.02 -2.71 0.51
N LEU A 67 2.98 -3.64 0.61
CA LEU A 67 3.59 -4.03 1.89
C LEU A 67 4.26 -2.84 2.57
N ALA A 68 5.03 -2.00 1.88
CA ALA A 68 5.69 -0.85 2.49
C ALA A 68 4.77 0.35 2.75
N GLY A 69 3.86 0.63 1.81
CA GLY A 69 2.97 1.79 1.84
C GLY A 69 1.82 1.67 2.84
N LEU A 70 1.24 0.47 2.98
CA LEU A 70 0.06 0.25 3.82
C LEU A 70 0.39 -0.25 5.23
N THR A 71 1.48 -0.98 5.46
CA THR A 71 1.89 -1.36 6.84
C THR A 71 2.32 -0.16 7.69
N SER A 72 2.83 0.90 7.04
CA SER A 72 3.27 2.14 7.70
C SER A 72 2.13 2.98 8.29
N ARG A 73 0.89 2.83 7.80
CA ARG A 73 -0.27 3.63 8.23
C ARG A 73 -0.92 3.19 9.55
N PRO A 74 -1.23 1.90 9.80
CA PRO A 74 -1.79 1.46 11.08
C PRO A 74 -0.76 1.56 12.22
N LEU A 75 0.55 1.45 11.92
CA LEU A 75 1.60 1.53 12.92
C LEU A 75 1.73 2.94 13.55
N SER A 76 1.49 3.99 12.76
CA SER A 76 1.41 5.37 13.25
C SER A 76 0.20 5.63 14.14
N THR A 77 -0.88 4.84 14.01
CA THR A 77 -2.06 4.94 14.89
C THR A 77 -1.83 4.31 16.26
N TRP A 78 -0.86 3.39 16.39
CA TRP A 78 -0.65 2.60 17.60
C TRP A 78 0.52 3.08 18.48
N SER A 79 1.01 4.31 18.29
CA SER A 79 2.09 4.92 19.10
C SER A 79 3.42 4.14 19.11
N ALA A 80 3.65 3.30 18.09
CA ALA A 80 4.95 2.71 17.79
C ALA A 80 5.43 3.29 16.47
N ASP A 81 5.93 4.52 16.51
CA ASP A 81 6.56 5.19 15.36
C ASP A 81 7.87 4.48 14.97
N LEU A 82 7.79 3.27 14.42
CA LEU A 82 8.94 2.59 13.81
C LEU A 82 9.54 3.42 12.66
N THR A 83 8.78 4.37 12.11
CA THR A 83 9.24 5.34 11.11
C THR A 83 10.20 6.38 11.71
N ALA A 84 10.07 6.72 13.00
CA ALA A 84 11.01 7.56 13.71
C ALA A 84 12.27 6.78 14.15
N THR A 85 12.14 5.48 14.40
CA THR A 85 13.26 4.61 14.82
C THR A 85 14.13 4.15 13.65
N ASN A 86 13.55 3.91 12.47
CA ASN A 86 14.27 3.39 11.30
C ASN A 86 14.20 4.34 10.11
N GLN A 87 15.24 5.17 9.95
CA GLN A 87 15.42 6.05 8.79
C GLN A 87 15.37 5.31 7.45
N PHE A 88 15.73 4.02 7.44
CA PHE A 88 15.62 3.14 6.28
C PHE A 88 14.16 2.97 5.82
N LEU A 89 13.23 2.71 6.74
CA LEU A 89 11.81 2.54 6.42
C LEU A 89 11.18 3.86 5.93
N CYS A 90 11.60 5.00 6.50
CA CYS A 90 11.14 6.32 6.06
C CYS A 90 11.60 6.65 4.62
N LYS A 91 12.87 6.38 4.28
CA LYS A 91 13.39 6.55 2.90
C LYS A 91 12.79 5.55 1.93
N LEU A 92 12.61 4.29 2.33
CA LEU A 92 11.98 3.25 1.53
C LEU A 92 10.53 3.61 1.19
N ARG A 93 9.79 4.20 2.13
CA ARG A 93 8.44 4.73 1.88
C ARG A 93 8.45 5.86 0.85
N ALA A 94 9.34 6.85 0.99
CA ALA A 94 9.42 7.96 0.05
C ALA A 94 9.77 7.47 -1.36
N PHE A 95 10.68 6.50 -1.47
CA PHE A 95 11.07 5.88 -2.73
C PHE A 95 9.93 5.09 -3.36
N LEU A 96 9.25 4.22 -2.60
CA LEU A 96 8.13 3.40 -3.10
C LEU A 96 6.84 4.17 -3.40
N LEU A 97 6.67 5.38 -2.87
CA LEU A 97 5.58 6.28 -3.27
C LEU A 97 5.84 6.99 -4.60
N HIS A 98 7.11 7.06 -5.02
CA HIS A 98 7.56 7.77 -6.23
C HIS A 98 8.09 6.81 -7.32
N VAL A 99 8.01 5.49 -7.07
CA VAL A 99 8.29 4.39 -8.01
C VAL A 99 6.98 3.75 -8.40
#